data_AF-W7DZH4-F1
#
_entry.id   AF-W7DZH4-F1
#
_cell.length_a   1.000
_cell.length_b   1.000
_cell.length_c   1.000
_cell.angle_alpha   90.00
_cell.angle_beta   90.00
_cell.angle_gamma   90.00
#
_symmetry.space_group_name_H-M   'P 1'
#
loop_
_entity.id
_entity.type
_entity.pdbx_description
1 polymer ?
#
loop_
_entity_poly.entity_id
_entity_poly.type
_entity_poly.pdbx_seq_one_letter_code
_entity_poly.pdbx_strand_id
1 'polypeptide(L)'
;MAFSYVHSQYSPGETQNLYNAIDSATPERVRALLKHLSTTSPSNFTYVQGELMLRPGVLKRARSEDQDEEDDVSESNYSDEQTHAPTRRQRFEIFEWCDKEYDVLHNEKKSCQWHLEVDYENDFRADHDEDCHGTIDTPEMREKYLEGFVWTCCNNLGAELGCKQTRHHPNRAKRARR
;
A
#
# COMPACT_ATOMS: atom_id res chain seq x y z
N MET A 1 7.06 -24.61 19.86
CA MET A 1 8.26 -23.77 19.75
C MET A 1 8.09 -22.61 20.71
N ALA A 2 8.94 -22.51 21.72
CA ALA A 2 8.82 -21.51 22.77
C ALA A 2 9.29 -20.15 22.24
N PHE A 3 8.39 -19.17 22.20
CA PHE A 3 8.77 -17.77 22.07
C PHE A 3 9.54 -17.40 23.34
N SER A 4 10.85 -17.23 23.22
CA SER A 4 11.68 -16.66 24.26
C SER A 4 11.13 -15.27 24.59
N TYR A 5 10.46 -15.15 25.74
CA TYR A 5 9.96 -13.90 26.27
C TYR A 5 11.17 -13.05 26.65
N VAL A 6 11.57 -12.13 25.76
CA VAL A 6 12.55 -11.10 26.10
C VAL A 6 11.87 -10.25 27.16
N HIS A 7 12.32 -10.37 28.42
CA HIS A 7 11.85 -9.50 29.48
C HIS A 7 12.18 -8.06 29.06
N SER A 8 11.14 -7.26 28.81
CA SER A 8 11.31 -5.83 28.63
C SER A 8 11.99 -5.28 29.87
N GLN A 9 13.17 -4.67 29.70
CA GLN A 9 13.87 -4.00 30.80
C GLN A 9 13.15 -2.71 31.24
N TYR A 10 12.07 -2.34 30.55
CA TYR A 10 11.31 -1.12 30.76
C TYR A 10 9.95 -1.42 31.37
N SER A 11 9.50 -0.54 32.26
CA SER A 11 8.16 -0.62 32.81
C SER A 11 7.09 -0.46 31.70
N PRO A 12 5.86 -0.97 31.92
CA PRO A 12 4.77 -0.77 30.98
C PRO A 12 4.49 0.71 30.67
N GLY A 13 4.63 1.58 31.68
CA GLY A 13 4.43 3.02 31.52
C GLY A 13 5.49 3.69 30.64
N GLU A 14 6.76 3.31 30.79
CA GLU A 14 7.84 3.81 29.92
C GLU A 14 7.67 3.34 28.48
N THR A 15 7.25 2.08 28.30
CA THR A 15 6.96 1.51 26.98
C THR A 15 5.83 2.26 26.28
N GLN A 16 4.74 2.53 27.00
CA GLN A 16 3.60 3.28 26.46
C GLN A 16 3.97 4.72 26.09
N ASN A 17 4.75 5.40 26.94
CA ASN A 17 5.23 6.75 26.65
C ASN A 17 6.07 6.80 25.37
N LEU A 18 6.92 5.80 25.16
CA LEU A 18 7.70 5.68 23.93
C LEU A 18 6.80 5.45 22.71
N TYR A 19 5.79 4.58 22.80
CA TYR A 19 4.85 4.35 21.69
C TYR A 19 4.07 5.62 21.34
N ASN A 20 3.55 6.34 22.33
CA ASN A 20 2.88 7.62 22.10
C ASN A 20 3.79 8.63 21.40
N ALA A 21 5.08 8.67 21.77
CA ALA A 21 6.06 9.55 21.13
C ALA A 21 6.37 9.13 19.69
N ILE A 22 6.37 7.84 19.38
CA ILE A 22 6.55 7.31 18.02
C ILE A 22 5.32 7.67 17.17
N ASP A 23 4.11 7.43 17.68
CA ASP A 23 2.86 7.69 16.96
C ASP A 23 2.65 9.18 16.66
N SER A 24 3.17 10.05 17.54
CA SER A 24 3.11 11.50 17.37
C SER A 24 4.25 12.07 16.53
N ALA A 25 5.27 11.28 16.17
CA ALA A 25 6.43 11.74 15.43
C ALA A 25 6.12 11.88 13.93
N THR A 26 6.77 12.84 13.27
CA THR A 26 6.63 12.97 11.80
C THR A 26 7.26 11.77 11.09
N PRO A 27 6.74 11.37 9.91
CA PRO A 27 7.32 10.27 9.12
C PRO A 27 8.82 10.46 8.83
N GLU A 28 9.26 11.68 8.59
CA GLU A 28 10.67 12.03 8.35
C GLU A 28 11.54 11.72 9.57
N ARG A 29 11.05 12.04 10.77
CA ARG A 29 11.74 11.76 12.03
C ARG A 29 11.88 10.26 12.25
N VAL A 30 10.80 9.50 12.06
CA VAL A 30 10.78 8.04 12.22
C VAL A 30 11.73 7.39 11.22
N ARG A 31 11.69 7.80 9.94
CA ARG A 31 12.60 7.30 8.90
C ARG A 31 14.07 7.60 9.25
N ALA A 32 14.38 8.81 9.72
CA ALA A 32 15.73 9.18 10.11
C ALA A 32 16.24 8.32 11.28
N LEU A 33 15.38 8.09 12.29
CA LEU A 33 15.71 7.23 13.43
C LEU A 33 15.95 5.77 12.99
N LEU A 34 15.08 5.20 12.16
CA LEU A 34 15.24 3.84 11.63
C LEU A 34 16.53 3.68 10.83
N LYS A 35 16.87 4.66 9.99
CA LYS A 35 18.15 4.70 9.27
C LYS A 35 19.33 4.72 10.24
N HIS A 36 19.25 5.58 11.27
CA HIS A 36 20.30 5.66 12.29
C HIS A 36 20.46 4.34 13.06
N LEU A 37 19.37 3.74 13.55
CA LEU A 37 19.38 2.46 14.25
C LEU A 37 19.99 1.33 13.39
N SER A 38 19.71 1.35 12.08
CA SER A 38 20.28 0.41 11.12
C SER A 38 21.79 0.59 10.92
N THR A 39 22.32 1.80 11.12
CA THR A 39 23.78 2.05 11.06
C THR A 39 24.49 1.78 12.38
N THR A 40 23.79 1.89 13.51
CA THR A 40 24.40 1.77 14.84
C THR A 40 24.62 0.32 15.27
N SER A 41 23.80 -0.62 14.80
CA SER A 41 23.91 -2.04 15.19
C SER A 41 23.62 -2.99 14.02
N PRO A 42 24.50 -3.99 13.76
CA PRO A 42 24.25 -5.03 12.77
C PRO A 42 22.99 -5.86 13.05
N SER A 43 22.64 -6.05 14.31
CA SER A 43 21.41 -6.76 14.71
C SER A 43 20.17 -5.96 14.30
N ASN A 44 20.18 -4.64 14.54
CA ASN A 44 19.10 -3.76 14.10
C ASN A 44 18.99 -3.73 12.59
N PHE A 45 20.12 -3.64 11.88
CA PHE A 45 20.14 -3.71 10.42
C PHE A 45 19.48 -4.99 9.91
N THR A 46 19.90 -6.15 10.45
CA THR A 46 19.36 -7.46 10.03
C THR A 46 17.86 -7.57 10.30
N TYR A 47 17.41 -7.07 11.45
CA TYR A 47 15.99 -7.04 11.82
C TYR A 47 15.18 -6.15 10.87
N VAL A 48 15.56 -4.88 10.73
CA VAL A 48 14.88 -3.91 9.85
C VAL A 48 14.89 -4.38 8.40
N GLN A 49 16.01 -4.95 7.94
CA GLN A 49 16.11 -5.52 6.61
C GLN A 49 15.18 -6.72 6.41
N GLY A 50 15.05 -7.58 7.42
CA GLY A 50 14.16 -8.74 7.40
C GLY A 50 12.68 -8.36 7.40
N GLU A 51 12.32 -7.26 8.05
CA GLU A 51 10.94 -6.76 8.09
C GLU A 51 10.55 -6.00 6.82
N LEU A 52 11.42 -5.11 6.32
CA LEU A 52 11.06 -4.19 5.22
C LEU A 52 11.42 -4.70 3.81
N MET A 53 12.28 -5.73 3.70
CA MET A 53 12.73 -6.25 2.41
C MET A 53 12.37 -7.72 2.24
N LEU A 54 12.02 -8.10 1.00
CA LEU A 54 11.85 -9.49 0.64
C LEU A 54 13.21 -10.20 0.64
N ARG A 55 13.21 -11.41 1.20
CA ARG A 55 14.33 -12.33 1.05
C ARG A 55 14.34 -12.86 -0.41
N PRO A 56 15.53 -13.06 -1.00
CA PRO A 56 15.64 -13.65 -2.34
C PRO A 56 14.85 -14.97 -2.44
N GLY A 57 14.12 -15.14 -3.55
CA GLY A 57 13.39 -16.39 -3.86
C GLY A 57 12.10 -16.64 -3.07
N VAL A 58 11.68 -15.78 -2.14
CA VAL A 58 10.41 -15.98 -1.41
C VAL A 58 9.20 -15.74 -2.31
N LEU A 59 9.24 -14.73 -3.17
CA LEU A 59 8.12 -14.39 -4.04
C LEU A 59 7.77 -15.50 -5.05
N LYS A 60 8.80 -16.18 -5.59
CA LYS A 60 8.62 -17.29 -6.53
C LYS A 60 7.82 -18.43 -5.91
N ARG A 61 8.11 -18.76 -4.64
CA ARG A 61 7.39 -19.79 -3.88
C ARG A 61 5.93 -19.42 -3.63
N ALA A 62 5.68 -18.19 -3.16
CA ALA A 62 4.33 -17.72 -2.90
C ALA A 62 3.43 -17.76 -4.14
N ARG A 63 3.98 -17.47 -5.33
CA ARG A 63 3.21 -17.50 -6.59
C ARG A 63 3.02 -18.89 -7.19
N SER A 64 3.96 -19.82 -6.95
CA SER A 64 3.84 -21.19 -7.47
C SER A 64 2.78 -22.02 -6.74
N GLU A 65 2.44 -21.65 -5.52
CA GLU A 65 1.40 -22.33 -4.71
C GLU A 65 -0.03 -21.94 -5.14
N ASP A 66 -0.18 -20.86 -5.91
CA ASP A 66 -1.46 -20.28 -6.40
C ASP A 66 -1.87 -20.77 -7.81
N GLN A 67 -1.30 -21.88 -8.32
CA GLN A 67 -1.55 -22.39 -9.67
C GLN A 67 -2.94 -23.05 -9.81
N ASP A 68 -3.97 -22.21 -9.95
CA ASP A 68 -5.08 -22.49 -10.85
C ASP A 68 -4.78 -21.77 -12.18
N GLU A 69 -4.57 -22.57 -13.23
CA GLU A 69 -4.38 -22.14 -14.62
C GLU A 69 -5.56 -21.27 -15.07
N GLU A 70 -5.28 -20.30 -15.96
CA GLU A 70 -6.16 -19.25 -16.47
C GLU A 70 -6.20 -17.95 -15.65
N ASP A 71 -5.25 -17.06 -15.95
CA ASP A 71 -5.54 -15.65 -16.21
C ASP A 71 -4.30 -15.02 -16.88
N ASP A 72 -4.33 -15.09 -18.21
CA ASP A 72 -3.56 -14.26 -19.12
C ASP A 72 -4.15 -12.84 -19.09
N VAL A 73 -3.59 -11.94 -18.28
CA VAL A 73 -3.38 -10.53 -18.66
C VAL A 73 -2.46 -9.80 -17.68
N SER A 74 -1.48 -9.12 -18.28
CA SER A 74 -0.52 -8.20 -17.68
C SER A 74 0.67 -8.86 -17.00
N GLU A 75 1.62 -9.27 -17.84
CA GLU A 75 3.04 -9.31 -17.52
C GLU A 75 3.42 -8.11 -16.64
N SER A 76 3.53 -8.35 -15.34
CA SER A 76 4.39 -7.49 -14.55
C SER A 76 5.77 -7.62 -15.20
N ASN A 77 6.34 -6.50 -15.64
CA ASN A 77 7.65 -6.30 -16.28
C ASN A 77 8.85 -6.76 -15.39
N TYR A 78 8.70 -7.91 -14.77
CA TYR A 78 9.63 -8.67 -13.98
C TYR A 78 9.55 -10.08 -14.56
N SER A 79 10.18 -10.28 -15.71
CA SER A 79 10.56 -11.64 -16.08
C SER A 79 11.51 -12.12 -14.98
N ASP A 80 11.10 -13.17 -14.27
CA ASP A 80 11.89 -13.82 -13.23
C ASP A 80 13.14 -14.53 -13.81
N GLU A 81 13.35 -14.41 -15.13
CA GLU A 81 14.47 -14.88 -15.93
C GLU A 81 15.64 -13.88 -15.96
N GLN A 82 15.48 -12.68 -15.40
CA GLN A 82 16.62 -11.80 -15.15
C GLN A 82 17.43 -12.36 -13.99
N THR A 83 18.53 -13.04 -14.32
CA THR A 83 19.60 -13.51 -13.41
C THR A 83 20.22 -12.41 -12.53
N HIS A 84 19.78 -11.16 -12.70
CA HIS A 84 20.11 -9.98 -11.90
C HIS A 84 18.87 -9.30 -11.29
N ALA A 85 17.81 -10.05 -10.93
CA ALA A 85 16.70 -9.51 -10.17
C ALA A 85 17.24 -8.67 -9.00
N PRO A 86 16.86 -7.37 -8.88
CA PRO A 86 17.50 -6.45 -7.96
C PRO A 86 17.41 -7.02 -6.56
N THR A 87 18.56 -7.20 -5.94
CA THR A 87 18.82 -8.25 -4.96
C THR A 87 18.00 -8.14 -3.68
N ARG A 88 17.15 -7.11 -3.50
CA ARG A 88 16.24 -6.94 -2.35
C ARG A 88 15.04 -6.03 -2.73
N ARG A 89 13.93 -6.62 -3.18
CA ARG A 89 12.65 -5.91 -3.40
C ARG A 89 12.03 -5.49 -2.05
N GLN A 90 11.31 -4.38 -2.01
CA GLN A 90 10.54 -3.96 -0.83
C GLN A 90 9.42 -4.96 -0.54
N ARG A 91 9.17 -5.26 0.74
CA ARG A 91 8.08 -6.15 1.14
C ARG A 91 6.72 -5.49 1.01
N PHE A 92 6.64 -4.21 1.37
CA PHE A 92 5.43 -3.42 1.30
C PHE A 92 5.51 -2.44 0.13
N GLU A 93 4.46 -2.40 -0.68
CA GLU A 93 4.33 -1.55 -1.87
C GLU A 93 2.97 -0.86 -1.85
N ILE A 94 2.81 0.25 -2.58
CA ILE A 94 1.54 0.97 -2.71
C ILE A 94 1.03 0.81 -4.13
N PHE A 95 -0.25 0.46 -4.30
CA PHE A 95 -0.89 0.37 -5.60
C PHE A 95 -1.47 1.72 -6.04
N GLU A 96 -1.45 1.98 -7.34
CA GLU A 96 -1.89 3.21 -7.97
C GLU A 96 -3.39 3.47 -7.89
N TRP A 97 -4.21 2.42 -7.93
CA TRP A 97 -5.66 2.59 -8.08
C TRP A 97 -6.41 2.56 -6.75
N CYS A 98 -5.87 1.91 -5.72
CA CYS A 98 -6.50 1.89 -4.40
C CYS A 98 -5.71 2.68 -3.35
N ASP A 99 -4.49 3.12 -3.65
CA ASP A 99 -3.62 3.90 -2.75
C ASP A 99 -3.34 3.27 -1.38
N LYS A 100 -3.57 1.97 -1.26
CA LYS A 100 -3.31 1.19 -0.05
C LYS A 100 -1.94 0.52 -0.14
N GLU A 101 -1.25 0.51 0.99
CA GLU A 101 -0.07 -0.33 1.17
C GLU A 101 -0.49 -1.81 1.24
N TYR A 102 0.28 -2.68 0.59
CA TYR A 102 0.06 -4.13 0.58
C TYR A 102 1.37 -4.88 0.80
N ASP A 103 1.30 -6.03 1.47
CA ASP A 103 2.42 -6.98 1.55
C ASP A 103 2.48 -7.78 0.25
N VAL A 104 3.62 -7.69 -0.44
CA VAL A 104 3.87 -8.40 -1.70
C VAL A 104 3.76 -9.92 -1.54
N LEU A 105 3.97 -10.46 -0.33
CA LEU A 105 3.82 -11.89 -0.05
C LEU A 105 2.36 -12.32 0.14
N HIS A 106 1.47 -11.40 0.49
CA HIS A 106 0.06 -11.66 0.76
C HIS A 106 -0.82 -10.91 -0.27
N ASN A 107 -0.49 -11.06 -1.55
CA ASN A 107 -1.18 -10.40 -2.66
C ASN A 107 -1.91 -11.42 -3.54
N GLU A 108 -3.02 -11.92 -3.02
CA GLU A 108 -3.95 -12.84 -3.68
C GLU A 108 -4.72 -12.16 -4.82
N LYS A 109 -5.29 -12.97 -5.74
CA LYS A 109 -5.99 -12.50 -6.96
C LYS A 109 -7.09 -11.44 -6.71
N LYS A 110 -7.67 -11.38 -5.51
CA LYS A 110 -8.77 -10.47 -5.14
C LYS A 110 -8.43 -9.48 -4.01
N SER A 111 -7.13 -9.30 -3.73
CA SER A 111 -6.67 -8.45 -2.62
C SER A 111 -6.98 -6.98 -2.81
N CYS A 112 -7.02 -6.52 -4.06
CA CYS A 112 -7.35 -5.15 -4.39
C CYS A 112 -8.80 -5.04 -4.89
N GLN A 113 -9.57 -4.14 -4.28
CA GLN A 113 -10.85 -3.67 -4.79
C GLN A 113 -10.74 -2.20 -5.18
N TRP A 114 -11.12 -1.87 -6.40
CA TRP A 114 -11.00 -0.51 -6.93
C TRP A 114 -12.11 -0.20 -7.95
N HIS A 115 -12.31 1.09 -8.19
CA HIS A 115 -13.17 1.63 -9.24
C HIS A 115 -12.31 2.37 -10.27
N LEU A 116 -12.78 2.45 -11.52
CA LEU A 116 -11.99 2.99 -12.62
C LEU A 116 -11.96 4.53 -12.62
N GLU A 117 -13.04 5.16 -13.07
CA GLU A 117 -13.15 6.62 -13.18
C GLU A 117 -14.49 7.08 -12.63
N VAL A 118 -14.51 8.30 -12.10
CA VAL A 118 -15.75 8.97 -11.69
C VAL A 118 -16.46 9.45 -12.95
N ASP A 119 -17.77 9.25 -12.98
CA ASP A 119 -18.67 9.85 -13.96
C ASP A 119 -18.89 11.32 -13.62
N TYR A 120 -18.22 12.20 -14.35
CA TYR A 120 -18.36 13.65 -14.22
C TYR A 120 -19.57 14.21 -14.96
N GLU A 121 -20.21 13.40 -15.83
CA GLU A 121 -21.36 13.81 -16.65
C GLU A 121 -22.71 13.42 -16.01
N ASN A 122 -22.68 12.81 -14.82
CA ASN A 122 -23.90 12.42 -14.11
C ASN A 122 -24.80 13.62 -13.80
N ASP A 123 -26.12 13.44 -13.96
CA ASP A 123 -27.17 14.43 -13.76
C ASP A 123 -27.12 15.13 -12.39
N PHE A 124 -26.57 14.48 -11.36
CA PHE A 124 -26.36 15.09 -10.04
C PHE A 124 -25.51 16.38 -10.09
N ARG A 125 -24.65 16.51 -11.11
CA ARG A 125 -23.72 17.63 -11.30
C ARG A 125 -24.15 18.58 -12.42
N ALA A 126 -25.29 18.34 -13.06
CA ALA A 126 -25.72 19.12 -14.23
C ALA A 126 -25.86 20.63 -13.93
N ASP A 127 -26.19 20.98 -12.69
CA ASP A 127 -26.33 22.37 -12.23
C ASP A 127 -25.06 22.93 -11.55
N HIS A 128 -23.97 22.14 -11.46
CA HIS A 128 -22.74 22.59 -10.79
C HIS A 128 -21.85 23.39 -11.74
N ASP A 129 -21.76 24.69 -11.50
CA ASP A 129 -20.82 25.61 -12.15
C ASP A 129 -19.57 25.81 -11.29
N GLU A 130 -18.39 25.40 -11.77
CA GLU A 130 -17.12 25.54 -11.04
C GLU A 130 -16.70 27.00 -10.82
N ASP A 131 -17.10 27.93 -11.70
CA ASP A 131 -16.80 29.36 -11.53
C ASP A 131 -17.58 29.98 -10.36
N CYS A 132 -18.74 29.39 -10.03
CA CYS A 132 -19.60 29.84 -8.93
C CYS A 132 -19.44 29.00 -7.66
N HIS A 133 -19.22 27.70 -7.79
CA HIS A 133 -19.30 26.71 -6.71
C HIS A 133 -17.95 26.04 -6.39
N GLY A 134 -16.89 26.41 -7.10
CA GLY A 134 -15.55 25.85 -6.94
C GLY A 134 -15.37 24.49 -7.62
N THR A 135 -14.13 24.00 -7.61
CA THR A 135 -13.74 22.74 -8.26
C THR A 135 -14.54 21.56 -7.71
N ILE A 136 -15.18 20.82 -8.61
CA ILE A 136 -16.02 19.65 -8.31
C ILE A 136 -15.16 18.53 -7.72
N ASP A 137 -13.99 18.30 -8.33
CA ASP A 137 -13.15 17.15 -8.03
C ASP A 137 -12.06 17.46 -7.00
N THR A 138 -12.46 17.73 -5.76
CA THR A 138 -11.54 17.88 -4.63
C THR A 138 -11.72 16.75 -3.61
N PRO A 139 -10.67 16.36 -2.85
CA PRO A 139 -10.80 15.38 -1.77
C PRO A 139 -11.92 15.74 -0.78
N GLU A 140 -12.08 17.03 -0.47
CA GLU A 140 -13.10 17.54 0.43
C GLU A 140 -14.51 17.37 -0.13
N MET A 141 -14.71 17.63 -1.43
CA MET A 141 -16.00 17.41 -2.10
C MET A 141 -16.31 15.92 -2.25
N ARG A 142 -15.29 15.09 -2.52
CA ARG A 142 -15.39 13.62 -2.54
C ARG A 142 -15.82 13.05 -1.20
N GLU A 143 -15.35 13.59 -0.08
CA GLU A 143 -15.74 13.15 1.26
C GLU A 143 -17.15 13.65 1.64
N LYS A 144 -17.48 14.89 1.26
CA LYS A 144 -18.72 15.55 1.68
C LYS A 144 -19.95 15.15 0.86
N TYR A 145 -19.78 14.86 -0.42
CA TYR A 145 -20.87 14.59 -1.35
C TYR A 145 -20.66 13.26 -2.08
N LEU A 146 -20.39 12.19 -1.32
CA LEU A 146 -20.11 10.85 -1.85
C LEU A 146 -21.19 10.34 -2.81
N GLU A 147 -22.45 10.71 -2.58
CA GLU A 147 -23.61 10.42 -3.43
C GLU A 147 -23.55 11.11 -4.80
N GLY A 148 -22.81 12.21 -4.90
CA GLY A 148 -22.59 12.94 -6.13
C GLY A 148 -21.44 12.42 -6.97
N PHE A 149 -20.72 11.40 -6.50
CA PHE A 149 -19.69 10.69 -7.25
C PHE A 149 -20.27 9.34 -7.65
N VAL A 150 -20.39 9.09 -8.95
CA VAL A 150 -20.81 7.78 -9.49
C VAL A 150 -19.63 7.19 -10.24
N TRP A 151 -19.42 5.89 -10.17
CA TRP A 151 -18.31 5.22 -10.85
C TRP A 151 -18.73 4.70 -12.23
N THR A 152 -18.00 5.05 -13.28
CA THR A 152 -18.29 4.61 -14.67
C THR A 152 -18.24 3.09 -14.85
N CYS A 153 -17.54 2.37 -13.95
CA CYS A 153 -17.34 0.93 -14.06
C CYS A 153 -18.58 0.09 -13.68
N CYS A 154 -19.46 0.63 -12.84
CA CYS A 154 -20.57 -0.12 -12.24
C CYS A 154 -21.79 0.73 -11.87
N ASN A 155 -21.71 2.05 -12.06
CA ASN A 155 -22.72 3.04 -11.67
C ASN A 155 -23.07 3.04 -10.17
N ASN A 156 -22.17 2.50 -9.33
CA ASN A 156 -22.29 2.61 -7.88
C ASN A 156 -21.85 4.00 -7.39
N LEU A 157 -22.32 4.37 -6.20
CA LEU A 157 -21.97 5.63 -5.54
C LEU A 157 -20.52 5.64 -5.05
N GLY A 158 -19.99 6.83 -4.77
CA GLY A 158 -18.61 7.10 -4.36
C GLY A 158 -18.19 6.33 -3.11
N ALA A 159 -19.14 6.10 -2.20
CA ALA A 159 -18.91 5.38 -0.93
C ALA A 159 -18.84 3.86 -1.07
N GLU A 160 -19.24 3.29 -2.21
CA GLU A 160 -19.35 1.84 -2.39
C GLU A 160 -18.01 1.16 -2.62
N LEU A 161 -17.90 -0.11 -2.22
CA LEU A 161 -16.72 -0.94 -2.46
C LEU A 161 -16.41 -1.10 -3.96
N GLY A 162 -15.13 -1.24 -4.27
CA GLY A 162 -14.60 -1.35 -5.63
C GLY A 162 -15.25 -2.48 -6.44
N CYS A 163 -15.73 -2.15 -7.65
CA CYS A 163 -16.39 -3.09 -8.54
C CYS A 163 -15.42 -4.09 -9.20
N LYS A 164 -14.14 -3.72 -9.32
CA LYS A 164 -13.08 -4.54 -9.90
C LYS A 164 -12.24 -5.18 -8.80
N GLN A 165 -11.86 -6.43 -9.02
CA GLN A 165 -11.00 -7.20 -8.13
C GLN A 165 -9.77 -7.67 -8.88
N THR A 166 -8.59 -7.31 -8.38
CA THR A 166 -7.31 -7.72 -8.97
C THR A 166 -6.27 -7.94 -7.88
N ARG A 167 -5.11 -8.49 -8.26
CA ARG A 167 -3.90 -8.33 -7.48
C ARG A 167 -3.52 -6.84 -7.43
N HIS A 168 -2.89 -6.41 -6.36
CA HIS A 168 -2.23 -5.10 -6.34
C HIS A 168 -1.04 -5.11 -7.31
N HIS A 169 -0.85 -4.00 -8.03
CA HIS A 169 0.36 -3.75 -8.81
C HIS A 169 1.17 -2.62 -8.15
N PRO A 170 2.51 -2.58 -8.28
CA PRO A 170 3.27 -1.49 -7.70
C PRO A 170 3.15 -0.20 -8.52
N ASN A 171 2.76 0.91 -7.87
CA ASN A 171 3.01 2.22 -8.45
C ASN A 171 4.51 2.57 -8.32
N ARG A 172 5.26 2.48 -9.42
CA ARG A 172 6.69 2.78 -9.43
C ARG A 172 7.00 4.27 -9.21
N ALA A 173 6.06 5.17 -9.53
CA ALA A 173 6.21 6.60 -9.29
C ALA A 173 6.08 6.96 -7.80
N LYS A 174 5.28 6.18 -7.04
CA LYS A 174 5.14 6.33 -5.58
C LYS A 174 6.28 5.70 -4.78
N ARG A 175 7.17 4.93 -5.43
CA ARG A 175 8.43 4.54 -4.80
C ARG A 175 9.26 5.79 -4.62
N ALA A 176 9.70 6.06 -3.38
CA ALA A 176 10.62 7.15 -3.10
C ALA A 176 11.81 7.05 -4.06
N ARG A 177 11.87 7.97 -5.04
CA ARG A 177 13.04 8.13 -5.89
C ARG A 177 14.17 8.62 -5.00
N ARG A 178 15.32 7.97 -5.13
CA ARG A 178 16.56 8.38 -4.44
C ARG A 178 16.93 9.81 -4.79
#